data_AF-A0A7J6TX15-F1
#
_entry.id   AF-A0A7J6TX15-F1
#
_cell.length_a   1.000
_cell.length_b   1.000
_cell.length_c   1.000
_cell.angle_alpha   90.00
_cell.angle_beta   90.00
_cell.angle_gamma   90.00
#
_symmetry.space_group_name_H-M   'P 1'
#
loop_
_entity.id
_entity.type
_entity.pdbx_description
1 polymer ?
#
loop_
_entity_poly.entity_id
_entity_poly.type
_entity_poly.pdbx_seq_one_letter_code
_entity_poly.pdbx_strand_id
1 'polypeptide(L)'
;NNGGGGCPLGNRIPTFNQLVYEGQWKLALDRLLDTNNFPEFTGTACPAPCEEACVLSINEPAVTIKSVELAIIEHAFQKGWIQPMPPLTRTYKTVAIVGSGPTGLIAAAQLNKAGHSVTVFERADRIGGLLVYGIPNMKLDKVDKVQRRVEILQQEGIEFKTDIEIGVEPNTLASLRSTYDAVLLATGATQSRDSLAKIPGRELKGIYQAMEFLSLSQKSWLDSEHDDEKFIDCAGRKVVVIGGGDTAVDCVATAIRLGAESVLQFSRRPAGSKPKSRWPYWDEDVYRV
;
A
#
# COMPACT_ATOMS: atom_id res chain seq x y z
N ASN A 1 17.96 -0.34 -13.07
CA ASN A 1 17.34 -0.33 -14.41
C ASN A 1 17.07 1.12 -14.80
N ASN A 2 18.12 1.93 -15.02
CA ASN A 2 18.02 3.39 -15.25
C ASN A 2 17.64 3.75 -16.71
N GLY A 3 17.05 2.82 -17.46
CA GLY A 3 16.86 2.90 -18.91
C GLY A 3 15.43 2.62 -19.35
N GLY A 4 14.43 3.34 -18.81
CA GLY A 4 13.09 3.40 -19.42
C GLY A 4 12.19 2.18 -19.24
N GLY A 5 12.33 1.42 -18.14
CA GLY A 5 11.37 0.36 -17.80
C GLY A 5 10.18 0.92 -17.00
N GLY A 6 8.94 0.53 -17.33
CA GLY A 6 7.72 1.02 -16.67
C GLY A 6 7.52 0.58 -15.22
N CYS A 7 8.48 -0.10 -14.58
CA CYS A 7 8.41 -0.48 -13.17
C CYS A 7 9.36 0.40 -12.33
N PRO A 8 8.83 1.19 -11.36
CA PRO A 8 9.65 2.03 -10.49
C PRO A 8 10.68 1.27 -9.64
N LEU A 9 10.40 0.01 -9.31
CA LEU A 9 11.33 -0.87 -8.57
C LEU A 9 12.47 -1.39 -9.46
N GLY A 10 12.37 -1.20 -10.78
CA GLY A 10 13.31 -1.77 -11.74
C GLY A 10 13.22 -3.30 -11.83
N ASN A 11 12.05 -3.88 -11.54
CA ASN A 11 11.81 -5.32 -11.61
C ASN A 11 12.27 -5.89 -12.96
N ARG A 12 12.88 -7.09 -12.91
CA ARG A 12 13.34 -7.83 -14.10
C ARG A 12 12.18 -8.62 -14.73
N ILE A 13 11.17 -7.89 -15.19
CA ILE A 13 9.89 -8.46 -15.65
C ILE A 13 10.05 -9.53 -16.75
N PRO A 14 10.81 -9.29 -17.83
CA PRO A 14 10.98 -10.32 -18.86
C PRO A 14 11.60 -11.61 -18.29
N THR A 15 12.51 -11.48 -17.31
CA THR A 15 13.19 -12.62 -16.71
C THR A 15 12.23 -13.47 -15.88
N PHE A 16 11.47 -12.89 -14.95
CA PHE A 16 10.55 -13.70 -14.15
C PHE A 16 9.39 -14.25 -14.99
N ASN A 17 8.93 -13.54 -16.04
CA ASN A 17 7.92 -14.06 -16.96
C ASN A 17 8.40 -15.30 -17.71
N GLN A 18 9.63 -15.28 -18.24
CA GLN A 18 10.22 -16.43 -18.91
C GLN A 18 10.36 -17.63 -17.96
N LEU A 19 10.83 -17.40 -16.73
CA LEU A 19 10.98 -18.46 -15.73
C LEU A 19 9.64 -19.08 -15.33
N VAL A 20 8.57 -18.28 -15.22
CA VAL A 20 7.22 -18.81 -14.99
C VAL A 20 6.75 -19.65 -16.18
N TYR A 21 6.97 -19.17 -17.41
CA TYR A 21 6.63 -19.92 -18.63
C TYR A 21 7.35 -21.28 -18.71
N GLU A 22 8.61 -21.35 -18.28
CA GLU A 22 9.41 -22.57 -18.20
C GLU A 22 9.10 -23.45 -16.99
N GLY A 23 8.14 -23.06 -16.12
CA GLY A 23 7.79 -23.77 -14.90
C GLY A 23 8.81 -23.65 -13.76
N GLN A 24 9.80 -22.76 -13.88
CA GLN A 24 10.86 -22.51 -12.90
C GLN A 24 10.42 -21.49 -11.82
N TRP A 25 9.31 -21.77 -11.14
CA TRP A 25 8.66 -20.85 -10.19
C TRP A 25 9.56 -20.37 -9.05
N LYS A 26 10.44 -21.23 -8.51
CA LYS A 26 11.35 -20.84 -7.43
C LYS A 26 12.40 -19.84 -7.90
N LEU A 27 12.95 -20.02 -9.10
CA LEU A 27 13.89 -19.07 -9.69
C LEU A 27 13.19 -17.77 -10.07
N ALA A 28 11.94 -17.83 -10.56
CA ALA A 28 11.12 -16.65 -10.81
C ALA A 28 10.93 -15.82 -9.54
N LEU A 29 10.65 -16.49 -8.41
CA LEU A 29 10.55 -15.85 -7.10
C LEU A 29 11.87 -15.18 -6.70
N ASP A 30 13.00 -15.88 -6.80
CA ASP A 30 14.29 -15.32 -6.41
C ASP A 30 14.62 -14.06 -7.24
N ARG A 31 14.27 -14.05 -8.53
CA ARG A 31 14.42 -12.85 -9.40
C ARG A 31 13.46 -11.73 -9.08
N LEU A 32 12.26 -12.03 -8.59
CA LEU A 32 11.28 -11.04 -8.17
C LEU A 32 11.70 -10.38 -6.84
N LEU A 33 12.17 -11.18 -5.88
CA LEU A 33 12.61 -10.70 -4.56
C LEU A 33 13.95 -9.94 -4.59
N ASP A 34 14.72 -10.05 -5.67
CA ASP A 34 15.95 -9.26 -5.86
C ASP A 34 15.68 -7.74 -5.84
N THR A 35 14.49 -7.31 -6.29
CA THR A 35 14.14 -5.88 -6.45
C THR A 35 12.89 -5.46 -5.68
N ASN A 36 12.06 -6.41 -5.26
CA ASN A 36 10.81 -6.12 -4.56
C ASN A 36 10.72 -6.87 -3.22
N ASN A 37 10.65 -6.13 -2.12
CA ASN A 37 10.49 -6.70 -0.79
C ASN A 37 9.12 -7.36 -0.58
N PHE A 38 8.05 -6.78 -1.12
CA PHE A 38 6.67 -7.17 -0.82
C PHE A 38 5.80 -7.31 -2.09
N PRO A 39 6.08 -8.31 -2.96
CA PRO A 39 5.32 -8.50 -4.19
C PRO A 39 3.83 -8.76 -3.95
N GLU A 40 3.44 -9.25 -2.77
CA GLU A 40 2.04 -9.46 -2.41
C GLU A 40 1.26 -8.15 -2.22
N PHE A 41 1.94 -7.02 -1.98
CA PHE A 41 1.32 -5.71 -1.91
C PHE A 41 1.23 -5.08 -3.29
N THR A 42 2.32 -5.08 -4.05
CA THR A 42 2.37 -4.49 -5.40
C THR A 42 1.57 -5.31 -6.40
N GLY A 43 1.63 -6.64 -6.36
CA GLY A 43 0.79 -7.52 -7.18
C GLY A 43 -0.71 -7.34 -6.95
N THR A 44 -1.11 -6.65 -5.88
CA THR A 44 -2.51 -6.40 -5.52
C THR A 44 -2.91 -4.93 -5.69
N ALA A 45 -2.13 -3.99 -5.16
CA ALA A 45 -2.50 -2.57 -5.12
C ALA A 45 -1.83 -1.70 -6.20
N CYS A 46 -0.77 -2.18 -6.87
CA CYS A 46 -0.07 -1.38 -7.88
C CYS A 46 -1.00 -1.02 -9.05
N PRO A 47 -0.91 0.21 -9.61
CA PRO A 47 -1.61 0.58 -10.84
C PRO A 47 -0.99 -0.05 -12.11
N ALA A 48 0.06 -0.86 -11.95
CA ALA A 48 0.73 -1.60 -13.03
C ALA A 48 1.25 -0.72 -14.20
N PRO A 49 2.04 0.34 -13.93
CA PRO A 49 2.62 1.17 -15.00
C PRO A 49 3.52 0.38 -15.96
N CYS A 50 4.03 -0.77 -15.51
CA CYS A 50 4.78 -1.71 -16.34
C CYS A 50 3.94 -2.33 -17.47
N GLU A 51 2.64 -2.51 -17.27
CA GLU A 51 1.72 -3.01 -18.30
C GLU A 51 1.42 -1.93 -19.33
N GLU A 52 1.42 -0.65 -18.93
CA GLU A 52 1.26 0.49 -19.86
C GLU A 52 2.50 0.71 -20.71
N ALA A 53 3.67 0.49 -20.13
CA ALA A 53 4.93 0.53 -20.86
C ALA A 53 5.18 -0.76 -21.68
N CYS A 54 4.28 -1.74 -21.64
CA CYS A 54 4.49 -3.02 -22.31
C CYS A 54 4.45 -2.83 -23.84
N VAL A 55 5.53 -3.18 -24.54
CA VAL A 55 5.60 -3.03 -26.00
C VAL A 55 4.55 -3.85 -26.76
N LEU A 56 4.00 -4.89 -26.15
CA LEU A 56 2.88 -5.66 -26.72
C LEU A 56 1.63 -4.79 -26.88
N SER A 57 1.44 -3.76 -26.03
CA SER A 57 0.31 -2.83 -26.05
C SER A 57 0.20 -1.99 -27.33
N ILE A 58 1.21 -2.04 -28.21
CA ILE A 58 1.20 -1.36 -29.51
C ILE A 58 0.15 -1.98 -30.44
N ASN A 59 -0.07 -3.29 -30.36
CA ASN A 59 -0.88 -4.04 -31.32
C ASN A 59 -1.76 -5.12 -30.67
N GLU A 60 -1.49 -5.51 -29.42
CA GLU A 60 -2.28 -6.49 -28.65
C GLU A 60 -2.45 -6.02 -27.19
N PRO A 61 -3.36 -6.63 -26.39
CA PRO A 61 -3.42 -6.32 -24.96
C PRO A 61 -2.08 -6.57 -24.26
N ALA A 62 -1.72 -5.68 -23.32
CA ALA A 62 -0.50 -5.83 -22.53
C ALA A 62 -0.49 -7.14 -21.73
N VAL A 63 0.71 -7.66 -21.46
CA VAL A 63 0.89 -8.77 -20.54
C VAL A 63 0.39 -8.37 -19.16
N THR A 64 -0.32 -9.26 -18.47
CA THR A 64 -0.84 -9.07 -17.10
C THR A 64 0.27 -9.24 -16.06
N ILE A 65 1.31 -8.41 -16.14
CA ILE A 65 2.51 -8.44 -15.31
C ILE A 65 2.18 -8.41 -13.83
N LYS A 66 1.20 -7.59 -13.41
CA LYS A 66 0.76 -7.50 -12.01
C LYS A 66 0.19 -8.85 -11.52
N SER A 67 -0.60 -9.52 -12.36
CA SER A 67 -1.17 -10.83 -12.04
C SER A 67 -0.11 -11.93 -11.97
N VAL A 68 0.90 -11.88 -12.86
CA VAL A 68 2.03 -12.83 -12.81
C VAL A 68 2.85 -12.61 -11.55
N GLU A 69 3.14 -11.35 -11.18
CA GLU A 69 3.83 -10.99 -9.94
C GLU A 69 3.10 -11.54 -8.70
N LEU A 70 1.79 -11.33 -8.64
CA LEU A 70 0.93 -11.85 -7.58
C LEU A 70 0.94 -13.39 -7.55
N ALA A 71 0.85 -14.04 -8.71
CA ALA A 71 0.85 -15.50 -8.79
C ALA A 71 2.17 -16.10 -8.29
N ILE A 72 3.31 -15.51 -8.62
CA ILE A 72 4.63 -15.96 -8.16
C ILE A 72 4.70 -15.95 -6.63
N ILE A 73 4.33 -14.84 -5.99
CA ILE A 73 4.47 -14.69 -4.55
C ILE A 73 3.45 -15.53 -3.77
N GLU A 74 2.20 -15.64 -4.23
CA GLU A 74 1.22 -16.52 -3.58
C GLU A 74 1.58 -17.99 -3.75
N HIS A 75 2.11 -18.40 -4.92
CA HIS A 75 2.64 -19.74 -5.10
C HIS A 75 3.80 -20.02 -4.14
N ALA A 76 4.70 -19.04 -3.94
CA ALA A 76 5.81 -19.17 -3.00
C ALA A 76 5.35 -19.34 -1.55
N PHE A 77 4.32 -18.60 -1.12
CA PHE A 77 3.72 -18.81 0.19
C PHE A 77 3.08 -20.19 0.32
N GLN A 78 2.31 -20.64 -0.67
CA GLN A 78 1.69 -21.97 -0.67
C GLN A 78 2.72 -23.11 -0.61
N LYS A 79 3.89 -22.93 -1.24
CA LYS A 79 5.00 -23.89 -1.21
C LYS A 79 5.89 -23.77 0.03
N GLY A 80 5.64 -22.80 0.91
CA GLY A 80 6.46 -22.54 2.09
C GLY A 80 7.87 -22.00 1.76
N TRP A 81 8.07 -21.40 0.58
CA TRP A 81 9.38 -20.87 0.16
C TRP A 81 9.72 -19.50 0.76
N ILE A 82 8.71 -18.76 1.24
CA ILE A 82 8.90 -17.55 2.03
C ILE A 82 8.98 -17.96 3.50
N GLN A 83 10.13 -17.72 4.12
CA GLN A 83 10.40 -17.99 5.53
C GLN A 83 11.11 -16.78 6.14
N PRO A 84 10.97 -16.53 7.45
CA PRO A 84 11.75 -15.52 8.14
C PRO A 84 13.25 -15.77 7.94
N MET A 85 13.98 -14.73 7.53
CA MET A 85 15.42 -14.79 7.33
C MET A 85 16.13 -13.73 8.18
N PRO A 86 16.25 -13.93 9.51
CA PRO A 86 16.95 -13.00 10.39
C PRO A 86 18.43 -12.87 9.97
N PRO A 87 19.06 -11.71 10.19
CA PRO A 87 20.46 -11.51 9.84
C PRO A 87 21.38 -12.44 10.64
N LEU A 88 22.38 -13.02 9.98
CA LEU A 88 23.36 -13.91 10.62
C LEU A 88 24.23 -13.20 11.66
N THR A 89 24.45 -11.90 11.48
CA THR A 89 25.27 -11.08 12.39
C THR A 89 24.59 -9.74 12.63
N ARG A 90 24.75 -9.22 13.84
CA ARG A 90 24.26 -7.88 14.22
C ARG A 90 25.40 -6.88 14.18
N THR A 91 25.11 -5.70 13.68
CA THR A 91 26.03 -4.55 13.61
C THR A 91 26.09 -3.77 14.93
N TYR A 92 25.21 -4.08 15.88
CA TYR A 92 24.95 -3.35 17.12
C TYR A 92 24.49 -1.90 16.94
N LYS A 93 24.17 -1.50 15.69
CA LYS A 93 23.54 -0.21 15.39
C LYS A 93 22.03 -0.30 15.53
N THR A 94 21.44 0.71 16.15
CA THR A 94 19.99 0.80 16.38
C THR A 94 19.35 1.86 15.50
N VAL A 95 18.20 1.54 14.89
CA VAL A 95 17.47 2.46 14.02
C VAL A 95 16.01 2.55 14.45
N ALA A 96 15.54 3.77 14.67
CA ALA A 96 14.11 4.06 14.85
C ALA A 96 13.49 4.46 13.51
N ILE A 97 12.34 3.88 13.17
CA ILE A 97 11.56 4.24 12.00
C ILE A 97 10.21 4.77 12.49
N VAL A 98 9.84 5.98 12.07
CA VAL A 98 8.57 6.61 12.44
C VAL A 98 7.57 6.44 11.31
N GLY A 99 6.54 5.64 11.53
CA GLY A 99 5.50 5.28 10.58
C GLY A 99 5.69 3.87 10.01
N SER A 100 4.61 3.08 10.02
CA SER A 100 4.60 1.68 9.58
C SER A 100 3.99 1.46 8.20
N GLY A 101 3.86 2.52 7.39
CA GLY A 101 3.44 2.40 5.99
C GLY A 101 4.44 1.61 5.13
N PRO A 102 4.17 1.45 3.82
CA PRO A 102 5.03 0.70 2.90
C PRO A 102 6.51 1.10 2.99
N THR A 103 6.79 2.41 3.03
CA THR A 103 8.16 2.94 3.16
C THR A 103 8.84 2.48 4.45
N GLY A 104 8.13 2.53 5.58
CA GLY A 104 8.65 2.13 6.88
C GLY A 104 8.94 0.63 6.94
N LEU A 105 8.03 -0.20 6.44
CA LEU A 105 8.20 -1.66 6.39
C LEU A 105 9.36 -2.07 5.46
N ILE A 106 9.48 -1.45 4.28
CA ILE A 106 10.57 -1.76 3.34
C ILE A 106 11.91 -1.37 3.96
N ALA A 107 11.99 -0.18 4.53
CA ALA A 107 13.21 0.28 5.19
C ALA A 107 13.58 -0.62 6.37
N ALA A 108 12.60 -1.03 7.18
CA ALA A 108 12.81 -1.93 8.30
C ALA A 108 13.38 -3.28 7.84
N ALA A 109 12.78 -3.88 6.80
CA ALA A 109 13.25 -5.13 6.22
C ALA A 109 14.70 -5.02 5.69
N GLN A 110 15.02 -3.96 4.95
CA GLN A 110 16.36 -3.76 4.39
C GLN A 110 17.41 -3.51 5.47
N LEU A 111 17.11 -2.67 6.47
CA LEU A 111 18.01 -2.37 7.58
C LEU A 111 18.22 -3.59 8.49
N ASN A 112 17.16 -4.37 8.75
CA ASN A 112 17.27 -5.61 9.53
C ASN A 112 18.11 -6.64 8.77
N LYS A 113 17.90 -6.80 7.46
CA LYS A 113 18.72 -7.67 6.61
C LYS A 113 20.20 -7.26 6.61
N ALA A 114 20.50 -5.97 6.71
CA ALA A 114 21.86 -5.45 6.86
C ALA A 114 22.46 -5.66 8.27
N GLY A 115 21.69 -6.23 9.21
CA GLY A 115 22.14 -6.57 10.56
C GLY A 115 21.92 -5.46 11.59
N HIS A 116 21.18 -4.40 11.28
CA HIS A 116 20.79 -3.38 12.26
C HIS A 116 19.64 -3.87 13.14
N SER A 117 19.55 -3.36 14.37
CA SER A 117 18.38 -3.55 15.22
C SER A 117 17.37 -2.44 14.94
N VAL A 118 16.15 -2.80 14.54
CA VAL A 118 15.15 -1.85 14.05
C VAL A 118 13.93 -1.86 14.95
N THR A 119 13.51 -0.68 15.40
CA THR A 119 12.21 -0.44 16.05
C THR A 119 11.36 0.47 15.15
N VAL A 120 10.16 0.02 14.81
CA VAL A 120 9.17 0.80 14.05
C VAL A 120 8.11 1.32 15.00
N PHE A 121 7.91 2.64 15.02
CA PHE A 121 6.89 3.33 15.80
C PHE A 121 5.71 3.67 14.91
N GLU A 122 4.51 3.28 15.32
CA GLU A 122 3.26 3.57 14.64
C GLU A 122 2.31 4.27 15.61
N ARG A 123 1.65 5.32 15.13
CA ARG A 123 0.69 6.08 15.93
C ARG A 123 -0.65 5.37 16.06
N ALA A 124 -1.00 4.56 15.06
CA ALA A 124 -2.23 3.78 15.06
C ALA A 124 -2.06 2.47 15.84
N ASP A 125 -3.18 1.81 16.09
CA ASP A 125 -3.26 0.53 16.82
C ASP A 125 -2.80 -0.68 15.99
N ARG A 126 -2.51 -0.49 14.69
CA ARG A 126 -2.12 -1.56 13.75
C ARG A 126 -1.02 -1.12 12.80
N ILE A 127 -0.14 -2.06 12.49
CA ILE A 127 1.01 -1.88 11.59
C ILE A 127 0.58 -1.98 10.12
N GLY A 128 1.03 -1.05 9.28
CA GLY A 128 0.85 -1.06 7.82
C GLY A 128 0.38 0.27 7.24
N GLY A 129 0.03 1.25 8.07
CA GLY A 129 -0.41 2.58 7.61
C GLY A 129 -1.57 2.50 6.61
N LEU A 130 -1.41 3.11 5.42
CA LEU A 130 -2.44 3.05 4.37
C LEU A 130 -2.70 1.65 3.83
N LEU A 131 -1.79 0.68 4.00
CA LEU A 131 -2.07 -0.71 3.65
C LEU A 131 -3.21 -1.29 4.49
N VAL A 132 -3.37 -0.81 5.74
CA VAL A 132 -4.42 -1.24 6.66
C VAL A 132 -5.63 -0.30 6.62
N TYR A 133 -5.41 1.00 6.79
CA TYR A 133 -6.51 1.96 6.99
C TYR A 133 -6.84 2.84 5.77
N GLY A 134 -6.10 2.69 4.67
CA GLY A 134 -6.36 3.44 3.43
C GLY A 134 -6.99 2.57 2.35
N ILE A 135 -6.29 1.51 1.97
CA ILE A 135 -6.73 0.60 0.92
C ILE A 135 -7.82 -0.30 1.48
N PRO A 136 -8.98 -0.44 0.82
CA PRO A 136 -10.04 -1.32 1.32
C PRO A 136 -9.68 -2.82 1.29
N ASN A 137 -10.28 -3.61 2.19
CA ASN A 137 -10.04 -5.05 2.28
C ASN A 137 -10.32 -5.83 0.98
N MET A 138 -11.35 -5.43 0.21
CA MET A 138 -11.64 -6.07 -1.07
C MET A 138 -10.54 -5.89 -2.12
N LYS A 139 -9.70 -4.85 -1.99
CA LYS A 139 -8.57 -4.61 -2.88
C LYS A 139 -7.35 -5.31 -2.33
N LEU A 140 -7.02 -5.10 -1.06
CA LEU A 140 -5.86 -5.69 -0.38
C LEU A 140 -6.28 -6.36 0.92
N ASP A 141 -6.17 -7.67 1.00
CA ASP A 141 -6.49 -8.44 2.21
C ASP A 141 -5.55 -8.06 3.38
N LYS A 142 -6.12 -7.76 4.55
CA LYS A 142 -5.32 -7.33 5.71
C LYS A 142 -4.70 -8.47 6.47
N VAL A 143 -5.32 -9.64 6.49
CA VAL A 143 -4.88 -10.81 7.26
C VAL A 143 -3.84 -11.58 6.46
N ASP A 144 -4.22 -12.04 5.27
CA ASP A 144 -3.41 -12.95 4.46
C ASP A 144 -2.22 -12.26 3.81
N LYS A 145 -2.24 -10.92 3.67
CA LYS A 145 -1.13 -10.18 3.05
C LYS A 145 -0.40 -9.31 4.04
N VAL A 146 -1.07 -8.32 4.62
CA VAL A 146 -0.40 -7.31 5.46
C VAL A 146 0.07 -7.93 6.78
N GLN A 147 -0.83 -8.53 7.53
CA GLN A 147 -0.52 -9.15 8.82
C GLN A 147 0.48 -10.30 8.67
N ARG A 148 0.28 -11.21 7.71
CA ARG A 148 1.25 -12.28 7.39
C ARG A 148 2.67 -11.74 7.17
N ARG A 149 2.81 -10.62 6.44
CA ARG A 149 4.12 -10.01 6.22
C ARG A 149 4.70 -9.38 7.48
N VAL A 150 3.88 -8.68 8.27
CA VAL A 150 4.31 -8.07 9.53
C VAL A 150 4.82 -9.14 10.49
N GLU A 151 4.15 -10.29 10.59
CA GLU A 151 4.57 -11.41 11.42
C GLU A 151 5.92 -11.99 11.00
N ILE A 152 6.17 -12.11 9.69
CA ILE A 152 7.48 -12.53 9.19
C ILE A 152 8.56 -11.54 9.61
N LEU A 153 8.30 -10.24 9.46
CA LEU A 153 9.26 -9.19 9.87
C LEU A 153 9.50 -9.19 11.39
N GLN A 154 8.48 -9.47 12.20
CA GLN A 154 8.61 -9.68 13.65
C GLN A 154 9.49 -10.90 13.96
N GLN A 155 9.27 -12.02 13.28
CA GLN A 155 10.07 -13.24 13.43
C GLN A 155 11.53 -13.04 12.99
N GLU A 156 11.80 -12.10 12.07
CA GLU A 156 13.16 -11.67 11.70
C GLU A 156 13.83 -10.74 12.74
N GLY A 157 13.11 -10.37 13.80
CA GLY A 157 13.60 -9.60 14.94
C GLY A 157 13.36 -8.09 14.84
N ILE A 158 12.43 -7.63 13.99
CA ILE A 158 12.01 -6.23 13.94
C ILE A 158 10.99 -5.97 15.05
N GLU A 159 11.23 -4.95 15.86
CA GLU A 159 10.31 -4.54 16.93
C GLU A 159 9.28 -3.54 16.38
N PHE A 160 8.01 -3.75 16.67
CA PHE A 160 6.93 -2.83 16.32
C PHE A 160 6.27 -2.31 17.59
N LYS A 161 6.09 -0.98 17.67
CA LYS A 161 5.39 -0.31 18.76
C LYS A 161 4.24 0.51 18.17
N THR A 162 3.02 0.09 18.47
CA THR A 162 1.78 0.79 18.08
C THR A 162 1.39 1.83 19.13
N ASP A 163 0.39 2.65 18.82
CA ASP A 163 -0.17 3.65 19.74
C ASP A 163 0.86 4.67 20.25
N ILE A 164 1.94 4.89 19.50
CA ILE A 164 2.99 5.85 19.81
C ILE A 164 3.09 6.89 18.69
N GLU A 165 2.54 8.08 18.96
CA GLU A 165 2.74 9.24 18.11
C GLU A 165 4.08 9.92 18.43
N ILE A 166 4.94 10.07 17.42
CA ILE A 166 6.21 10.79 17.54
C ILE A 166 5.99 12.26 17.17
N GLY A 167 6.43 13.16 18.02
CA GLY A 167 6.24 14.61 17.88
C GLY A 167 5.39 15.22 19.00
N VAL A 168 4.87 14.40 19.91
CA VAL A 168 4.14 14.82 21.11
C VAL A 168 4.89 14.35 22.37
N GLU A 169 4.82 15.10 23.47
CA GLU A 169 5.46 14.69 24.73
C GLU A 169 4.82 13.40 25.29
N PRO A 170 5.61 12.43 25.79
CA PRO A 170 7.07 12.42 25.96
C PRO A 170 7.85 11.90 24.74
N ASN A 171 7.16 11.51 23.67
CA ASN A 171 7.72 10.86 22.49
C ASN A 171 8.18 11.89 21.43
N THR A 172 9.30 12.57 21.70
CA THR A 172 9.83 13.59 20.80
C THR A 172 10.88 13.05 19.83
N LEU A 173 11.10 13.75 18.72
CA LEU A 173 12.21 13.43 17.83
C LEU A 173 13.57 13.52 18.54
N ALA A 174 13.69 14.40 19.55
CA ALA A 174 14.91 14.55 20.33
C ALA A 174 15.19 13.30 21.19
N SER A 175 14.17 12.72 21.83
CA SER A 175 14.34 11.50 22.63
C SER A 175 14.69 10.28 21.77
N LEU A 176 14.15 10.19 20.55
CA LEU A 176 14.56 9.16 19.59
C LEU A 176 16.02 9.35 19.17
N ARG A 177 16.44 10.57 18.83
CA ARG A 177 17.83 10.86 18.42
C ARG A 177 18.86 10.65 19.53
N SER A 178 18.47 10.73 20.81
CA SER A 178 19.38 10.41 21.93
C SER A 178 19.50 8.91 22.20
N THR A 179 18.54 8.11 21.72
CA THR A 179 18.44 6.67 22.03
C THR A 179 18.90 5.78 20.87
N TYR A 180 18.71 6.22 19.64
CA TYR A 180 19.00 5.46 18.42
C TYR A 180 20.15 6.07 17.62
N ASP A 181 20.96 5.24 16.97
CA ASP A 181 22.04 5.71 16.08
C ASP A 181 21.51 6.46 14.86
N ALA A 182 20.32 6.09 14.38
CA ALA A 182 19.64 6.76 13.27
C ALA A 182 18.11 6.77 13.44
N VAL A 183 17.48 7.78 12.83
CA VAL A 183 16.02 7.92 12.78
C VAL A 183 15.57 8.14 11.33
N LEU A 184 14.60 7.35 10.87
CA LEU A 184 13.94 7.52 9.57
C LEU A 184 12.50 8.00 9.78
N LEU A 185 12.12 9.07 9.10
CA LEU A 185 10.75 9.56 9.09
C LEU A 185 10.02 9.01 7.85
N ALA A 186 9.06 8.11 8.08
CA ALA A 186 8.23 7.45 7.08
C ALA A 186 6.72 7.65 7.38
N THR A 187 6.35 8.84 7.85
CA THR A 187 5.01 9.18 8.36
C THR A 187 3.94 9.30 7.28
N GLY A 188 4.33 9.45 6.01
CA GLY A 188 3.41 9.72 4.91
C GLY A 188 2.76 11.11 4.98
N ALA A 189 1.76 11.33 4.12
CA ALA A 189 0.99 12.58 4.03
C ALA A 189 -0.42 12.37 4.60
N THR A 190 -0.64 12.86 5.82
CA THR A 190 -1.91 12.62 6.54
C THR A 190 -2.87 13.79 6.48
N GLN A 191 -2.41 14.97 6.03
CA GLN A 191 -3.23 16.16 5.91
C GLN A 191 -4.06 16.10 4.62
N SER A 192 -5.39 16.07 4.77
CA SER A 192 -6.32 16.13 3.64
C SER A 192 -6.31 17.50 2.97
N ARG A 193 -6.46 17.53 1.65
CA ARG A 193 -6.69 18.77 0.88
C ARG A 193 -8.18 19.08 0.87
N ASP A 194 -8.66 19.84 1.84
CA ASP A 194 -10.06 20.30 1.85
C ASP A 194 -10.23 21.58 1.01
N SER A 195 -10.25 21.42 -0.32
CA SER A 195 -10.48 22.55 -1.24
C SER A 195 -11.88 23.16 -1.14
N LEU A 196 -12.79 22.50 -0.42
CA LEU A 196 -14.18 22.92 -0.24
C LEU A 196 -14.41 23.54 1.16
N ALA A 197 -13.37 23.70 1.97
CA ALA A 197 -13.43 24.20 3.35
C ALA A 197 -14.14 25.56 3.51
N LYS A 198 -14.15 26.39 2.45
CA LYS A 198 -14.74 27.74 2.46
C LYS A 198 -16.12 27.83 1.79
N ILE A 199 -16.67 26.70 1.34
CA ILE A 199 -17.98 26.69 0.67
C ILE A 199 -19.08 26.71 1.74
N PRO A 200 -20.11 27.57 1.60
CA PRO A 200 -21.27 27.55 2.49
C PRO A 200 -21.88 26.15 2.60
N GLY A 201 -22.14 25.69 3.82
CA GLY A 201 -22.69 24.36 4.09
C GLY A 201 -21.66 23.24 4.22
N ARG A 202 -20.35 23.54 4.20
CA ARG A 202 -19.28 22.54 4.44
C ARG A 202 -19.38 21.90 5.84
N GLU A 203 -19.93 22.64 6.80
CA GLU A 203 -20.19 22.24 8.18
C GLU A 203 -21.40 21.32 8.35
N LEU A 204 -22.21 21.12 7.29
CA LEU A 204 -23.37 20.24 7.34
C LEU A 204 -22.93 18.78 7.58
N LYS A 205 -23.79 18.03 8.27
CA LYS A 205 -23.59 16.60 8.49
C LYS A 205 -23.63 15.84 7.16
N GLY A 206 -22.85 14.76 7.06
CA GLY A 206 -22.78 13.93 5.86
C GLY A 206 -21.65 14.27 4.89
N ILE A 207 -20.79 15.25 5.23
CA ILE A 207 -19.64 15.66 4.42
C ILE A 207 -18.35 15.20 5.10
N TYR A 208 -17.79 14.09 4.62
CA TYR A 208 -16.61 13.44 5.20
C TYR A 208 -15.42 13.52 4.26
N GLN A 209 -14.22 13.58 4.84
CA GLN A 209 -13.00 13.41 4.05
C GLN A 209 -12.81 11.93 3.70
N ALA A 210 -12.19 11.66 2.55
CA ALA A 210 -12.04 10.29 2.07
C ALA A 210 -11.28 9.39 3.05
N MET A 211 -10.20 9.91 3.65
CA MET A 211 -9.42 9.15 4.64
C MET A 211 -10.20 8.88 5.92
N GLU A 212 -11.05 9.79 6.37
CA GLU A 212 -11.95 9.55 7.51
C GLU A 212 -12.92 8.41 7.19
N PHE A 213 -13.57 8.47 6.01
CA PHE A 213 -14.50 7.45 5.54
C PHE A 213 -13.86 6.07 5.43
N LEU A 214 -12.73 5.97 4.73
CA LEU A 214 -12.04 4.71 4.50
C LEU A 214 -11.46 4.15 5.80
N SER A 215 -10.81 4.97 6.63
CA SER A 215 -10.18 4.49 7.87
C SER A 215 -11.21 4.02 8.90
N LEU A 216 -12.34 4.73 9.07
CA LEU A 216 -13.42 4.28 9.96
C LEU A 216 -14.03 2.95 9.48
N SER A 217 -14.30 2.84 8.18
CA SER A 217 -14.80 1.59 7.61
C SER A 217 -13.80 0.45 7.81
N GLN A 218 -12.53 0.63 7.46
CA GLN A 218 -11.53 -0.43 7.64
C GLN A 218 -11.35 -0.82 9.11
N LYS A 219 -11.34 0.14 10.02
CA LYS A 219 -11.22 -0.15 11.45
C LYS A 219 -12.41 -0.94 11.99
N SER A 220 -13.64 -0.47 11.73
CA SER A 220 -14.86 -1.15 12.17
C SER A 220 -14.98 -2.57 11.58
N TRP A 221 -14.58 -2.75 10.32
CA TRP A 221 -14.50 -4.08 9.68
C TRP A 221 -13.50 -5.00 10.39
N LEU A 222 -12.29 -4.52 10.69
CA LEU A 222 -11.25 -5.30 11.34
C LEU A 222 -11.52 -5.57 12.83
N ASP A 223 -12.26 -4.69 13.51
CA ASP A 223 -12.60 -4.81 14.92
C ASP A 223 -13.83 -5.72 15.14
N SER A 224 -14.80 -5.68 14.23
CA SER A 224 -16.14 -6.24 14.49
C SER A 224 -16.95 -6.62 13.26
N GLU A 225 -16.36 -6.66 12.05
CA GLU A 225 -17.10 -6.86 10.81
C GLU A 225 -18.29 -5.89 10.63
N HIS A 226 -18.15 -4.66 11.15
CA HIS A 226 -19.17 -3.61 11.19
C HIS A 226 -20.27 -3.73 12.27
N ASP A 227 -20.22 -4.72 13.15
CA ASP A 227 -21.20 -4.86 14.25
C ASP A 227 -21.13 -3.73 15.29
N ASP A 228 -19.98 -3.03 15.39
CA ASP A 228 -19.82 -1.93 16.34
C ASP A 228 -20.40 -0.59 15.87
N GLU A 229 -20.91 -0.54 14.63
CA GLU A 229 -21.48 0.65 13.98
C GLU A 229 -20.54 1.88 13.96
N LYS A 230 -19.22 1.70 14.18
CA LYS A 230 -18.23 2.80 14.19
C LYS A 230 -17.70 3.12 12.79
N PHE A 231 -18.60 3.20 11.82
CA PHE A 231 -18.30 3.58 10.45
C PHE A 231 -19.40 4.52 9.92
N ILE A 232 -19.15 5.12 8.77
CA ILE A 232 -20.15 5.96 8.11
C ILE A 232 -21.08 5.04 7.32
N ASP A 233 -22.25 4.80 7.88
CA ASP A 233 -23.29 4.00 7.26
C ASP A 233 -23.78 4.63 5.94
N CYS A 234 -23.80 3.80 4.88
CA CYS A 234 -24.28 4.16 3.55
C CYS A 234 -25.60 3.45 3.20
N ALA A 235 -26.12 2.57 4.04
CA ALA A 235 -27.25 1.72 3.71
C ALA A 235 -28.48 2.53 3.29
N GLY A 236 -28.96 2.28 2.07
CA GLY A 236 -30.10 2.99 1.49
C GLY A 236 -29.86 4.48 1.21
N ARG A 237 -28.61 4.96 1.25
CA ARG A 237 -28.28 6.37 1.01
C ARG A 237 -27.82 6.61 -0.43
N LYS A 238 -28.05 7.83 -0.92
CA LYS A 238 -27.48 8.34 -2.18
C LYS A 238 -26.16 9.04 -1.86
N VAL A 239 -25.06 8.43 -2.28
CA VAL A 239 -23.70 8.89 -1.95
C VAL A 239 -23.10 9.66 -3.11
N VAL A 240 -22.45 10.79 -2.81
CA VAL A 240 -21.71 11.58 -3.79
C VAL A 240 -20.23 11.55 -3.43
N VAL A 241 -19.38 11.11 -4.35
CA VAL A 241 -17.92 11.08 -4.19
C VAL A 241 -17.30 12.18 -5.07
N ILE A 242 -16.55 13.10 -4.46
CA ILE A 242 -15.87 14.19 -5.16
C ILE A 242 -14.38 13.85 -5.29
N GLY A 243 -13.95 13.46 -6.49
CA GLY A 243 -12.58 13.04 -6.76
C GLY A 243 -12.50 12.09 -7.95
N GLY A 244 -11.35 12.08 -8.62
CA GLY A 244 -11.11 11.25 -9.80
C GLY A 244 -10.05 10.16 -9.64
N GLY A 245 -9.38 10.08 -8.48
CA GLY A 245 -8.23 9.20 -8.29
C GLY A 245 -8.53 7.89 -7.55
N ASP A 246 -7.49 7.11 -7.27
CA ASP A 246 -7.60 5.79 -6.60
C ASP A 246 -8.40 5.87 -5.30
N THR A 247 -8.15 6.90 -4.47
CA THR A 247 -8.91 7.12 -3.24
C THR A 247 -10.42 7.31 -3.50
N ALA A 248 -10.79 7.97 -4.60
CA ALA A 248 -12.20 8.16 -4.95
C ALA A 248 -12.83 6.84 -5.41
N VAL A 249 -12.11 6.04 -6.20
CA VAL A 249 -12.51 4.69 -6.59
C VAL A 249 -12.72 3.81 -5.37
N ASP A 250 -11.80 3.85 -4.41
CA ASP A 250 -11.90 3.11 -3.15
C ASP A 250 -13.12 3.56 -2.34
N CYS A 251 -13.42 4.86 -2.29
CA CYS A 251 -14.64 5.37 -1.64
C CYS A 251 -15.91 4.86 -2.32
N VAL A 252 -15.97 4.87 -3.66
CA VAL A 252 -17.10 4.35 -4.42
C VAL A 252 -17.31 2.86 -4.12
N ALA A 253 -16.23 2.08 -4.20
CA ALA A 253 -16.28 0.64 -3.99
C ALA A 253 -16.67 0.26 -2.55
N THR A 254 -16.22 1.04 -1.56
CA THR A 254 -16.62 0.88 -0.14
C THR A 254 -18.08 1.27 0.06
N ALA A 255 -18.53 2.41 -0.46
CA ALA A 255 -19.92 2.87 -0.32
C ALA A 255 -20.95 1.87 -0.89
N ILE A 256 -20.64 1.26 -2.05
CA ILE A 256 -21.49 0.21 -2.65
C ILE A 256 -21.60 -1.00 -1.70
N ARG A 257 -20.49 -1.43 -1.11
CA ARG A 257 -20.45 -2.59 -0.19
C ARG A 257 -21.16 -2.31 1.13
N LEU A 258 -21.17 -1.05 1.57
CA LEU A 258 -21.95 -0.58 2.71
C LEU A 258 -23.44 -0.33 2.37
N GLY A 259 -23.92 -0.77 1.20
CA GLY A 259 -25.35 -0.79 0.87
C GLY A 259 -25.92 0.55 0.36
N ALA A 260 -25.09 1.42 -0.22
CA ALA A 260 -25.57 2.64 -0.87
C ALA A 260 -26.65 2.33 -1.93
N GLU A 261 -27.76 3.09 -1.93
CA GLU A 261 -28.81 3.00 -2.95
C GLU A 261 -28.25 3.40 -4.32
N SER A 262 -27.42 4.44 -4.35
CA SER A 262 -26.72 4.90 -5.53
C SER A 262 -25.44 5.62 -5.15
N VAL A 263 -24.43 5.56 -6.03
CA VAL A 263 -23.18 6.30 -5.88
C VAL A 263 -22.92 7.11 -7.14
N LEU A 264 -22.71 8.41 -6.99
CA LEU A 264 -22.36 9.33 -8.06
C LEU A 264 -20.96 9.90 -7.83
N GLN A 265 -20.04 9.67 -8.77
CA GLN A 265 -18.68 10.19 -8.72
C GLN A 265 -18.54 11.44 -9.61
N PHE A 266 -18.03 12.52 -9.03
CA PHE A 266 -17.64 13.73 -9.76
C PHE A 266 -16.13 13.86 -9.84
N SER A 267 -15.61 13.91 -11.07
CA SER A 267 -14.22 14.29 -11.34
C SER A 267 -14.18 15.64 -12.03
N ARG A 268 -13.15 16.45 -11.71
CA ARG A 268 -12.89 17.71 -12.43
C ARG A 268 -12.39 17.48 -13.86
N ARG A 269 -11.92 16.27 -14.18
CA ARG A 269 -11.44 15.92 -15.51
C ARG A 269 -12.53 15.24 -16.33
N PRO A 270 -12.61 15.50 -17.64
CA PRO A 270 -13.55 14.81 -18.52
C PRO A 270 -13.29 13.31 -18.54
N ALA A 271 -14.36 12.52 -18.68
CA ALA A 271 -14.23 11.09 -18.97
C ALA A 271 -13.52 10.90 -20.32
N GLY A 272 -12.48 10.05 -20.37
CA GLY A 272 -11.90 9.60 -21.62
C GLY A 272 -10.85 10.51 -22.28
N SER A 273 -10.12 11.35 -21.53
CA SER A 273 -8.83 11.82 -22.06
C SER A 273 -7.90 10.63 -22.18
N LYS A 274 -7.79 10.04 -23.38
CA LYS A 274 -6.74 9.07 -23.70
C LYS A 274 -5.41 9.66 -23.23
N PRO A 275 -4.53 8.86 -22.59
CA PRO A 275 -3.17 9.31 -22.32
C PRO A 275 -2.55 9.88 -23.58
N LYS A 276 -2.13 11.14 -23.49
CA LYS A 276 -1.35 11.78 -24.58
C LYS A 276 0.10 11.27 -24.59
N SER A 277 0.47 10.45 -23.62
CA SER A 277 1.84 9.97 -23.47
C SER A 277 2.16 9.01 -24.61
N ARG A 278 3.14 9.42 -25.44
CA ARG A 278 3.78 8.52 -26.39
C ARG A 278 4.77 7.68 -25.61
N TRP A 279 4.93 6.42 -25.98
CA TRP A 279 6.03 5.57 -25.50
C TRP A 279 7.36 6.36 -25.49
N PRO A 280 8.18 6.28 -24.43
CA PRO A 280 8.10 5.39 -23.27
C PRO A 280 7.33 5.97 -22.06
N TYR A 281 6.58 7.07 -22.23
CA TYR A 281 5.89 7.74 -21.13
C TYR A 281 4.54 7.05 -20.85
N TRP A 282 4.28 6.72 -19.59
CA TRP A 282 2.96 6.34 -19.06
C TRP A 282 2.31 7.56 -18.40
N ASP A 283 0.97 7.62 -18.35
CA ASP A 283 0.29 8.78 -17.78
C ASP A 283 0.39 8.76 -16.25
N GLU A 284 0.52 9.94 -15.64
CA GLU A 284 0.50 10.08 -14.18
C GLU A 284 -0.91 9.88 -13.59
N ASP A 285 -1.91 9.65 -14.46
CA ASP A 285 -3.33 9.67 -14.15
C ASP A 285 -4.08 8.38 -14.52
N VAL A 286 -3.40 7.23 -14.51
CA VAL A 286 -4.07 5.95 -14.69
C VAL A 286 -4.45 5.34 -13.35
N TYR A 287 -5.72 5.52 -13.01
CA TYR A 287 -6.35 4.88 -11.86
C TYR A 287 -6.88 3.51 -12.29
N ARG A 288 -6.25 2.44 -11.79
CA ARG A 288 -6.72 1.06 -12.02
C ARG A 288 -7.30 0.52 -10.72
N VAL A 289 -8.56 0.09 -10.79
CA VAL A 289 -9.23 -0.66 -9.73
C VAL A 289 -8.51 -1.99 -9.54
#